data_AF-A0A5J4WM80-F1
#
_entry.id   AF-A0A5J4WM80-F1
#
_cell.length_a   1.000
_cell.length_b   1.000
_cell.length_c   1.000
_cell.angle_alpha   90.00
_cell.angle_beta   90.00
_cell.angle_gamma   90.00
#
_symmetry.space_group_name_H-M   'P 1'
#
loop_
_entity.id
_entity.type
_entity.pdbx_description
1 polymer ?
#
loop_
_entity_poly.entity_id
_entity_poly.type
_entity_poly.pdbx_seq_one_letter_code
_entity_poly.pdbx_strand_id
1 'polypeptide(L)'
;MRLFLVVLFISAIAKISPPPAKCLPGYVEPTQPENPKPKPGKDDPEPEPEPDPEDPEPGDPTTPTLESCKSQTLPTGGCVCVEDFQPIGCTCPKTANEIILLKKETCDCIPKGDTREECLGVVPLPFNLLKYTFENGVITVDETSEDTLYSKTDLNTISPYDVNLYRGQSFIFIQDYVFQNLSLLQKIGRDVSHCPIIQQYKQNWMFGLMGLSCYAKSKKNVTPSIVHAADHMPSRMQILPGESESQQINQGCNADPSLLIYSFMINGIVASSCIPNFVPDIEGESRLIPNWCIDDTQIIPNLKGFKIGYNKSVSNEVLKQDITRVGPVYGTIQRYNYNEDCERTKVGDPQTAIFIGWETDASRDENWIVAVKKDEVVESGSNSYTETTYELSKIPFITNEANDVEIDITFIYISGNTIQPLNVTTQPDPKPPSSPYPIHGKSGSDTKNIHSIWSMIMITIIPAFILFV
;
A
#
# COMPACT_ATOMS: atom_id res chain seq x y z
N MET A 1 -10.44 -24.73 -3.20
CA MET A 1 -10.67 -24.32 -1.78
C MET A 1 -9.39 -24.17 -0.96
N ARG A 2 -8.34 -25.01 -1.12
CA ARG A 2 -7.04 -24.83 -0.41
C ARG A 2 -6.24 -23.60 -0.85
N LEU A 3 -6.30 -23.19 -2.12
CA LEU A 3 -5.64 -21.97 -2.60
C LEU A 3 -6.24 -20.67 -2.01
N PHE A 4 -7.53 -20.70 -1.65
CA PHE A 4 -8.23 -19.60 -0.96
C PHE A 4 -7.69 -19.38 0.47
N LEU A 5 -7.11 -20.42 1.10
CA LEU A 5 -6.47 -20.32 2.41
C LEU A 5 -5.05 -19.74 2.33
N VAL A 6 -4.34 -19.86 1.21
CA VAL A 6 -2.94 -19.41 1.11
C VAL A 6 -2.80 -17.89 1.06
N VAL A 7 -3.82 -17.19 0.54
CA VAL A 7 -3.87 -15.71 0.54
C VAL A 7 -4.50 -15.16 1.84
N LEU A 8 -5.25 -15.97 2.61
CA LEU A 8 -5.99 -15.53 3.81
C LEU A 8 -5.49 -16.08 5.16
N PHE A 9 -4.64 -17.12 5.19
CA PHE A 9 -4.17 -17.76 6.43
C PHE A 9 -2.65 -17.90 6.43
N ILE A 10 -1.96 -16.86 6.88
CA ILE A 10 -0.65 -17.02 7.52
C ILE A 10 -0.70 -16.19 8.81
N SER A 11 -1.31 -16.74 9.86
CA SER A 11 -1.26 -16.17 11.22
C SER A 11 -0.26 -16.94 12.05
N ALA A 12 1.03 -16.67 11.87
CA ALA A 12 2.09 -16.96 12.84
C ALA A 12 3.39 -16.37 12.30
N ILE A 13 4.13 -15.67 13.15
CA ILE A 13 5.39 -14.95 12.84
C ILE A 13 5.15 -13.59 12.16
N ALA A 14 4.49 -12.68 12.87
CA ALA A 14 4.64 -11.25 12.65
C ALA A 14 5.81 -10.76 13.50
N LYS A 15 6.72 -9.97 12.91
CA LYS A 15 7.58 -9.09 13.70
C LYS A 15 6.68 -7.98 14.25
N ILE A 16 6.52 -7.97 15.56
CA ILE A 16 5.69 -7.00 16.28
C ILE A 16 6.42 -5.65 16.21
N SER A 17 5.68 -4.58 15.88
CA SER A 17 6.14 -3.21 16.12
C SER A 17 6.68 -3.12 17.56
N PRO A 18 7.84 -2.50 17.82
CA PRO A 18 8.32 -2.36 19.19
C PRO A 18 7.23 -1.67 20.01
N PRO A 19 6.87 -2.20 21.19
CA PRO A 19 5.86 -1.58 22.02
C PRO A 19 6.34 -0.19 22.48
N PRO A 20 5.46 0.69 22.99
CA PRO A 20 5.85 2.00 23.51
C PRO A 20 7.07 1.90 24.42
N ALA A 21 7.95 2.91 24.47
CA ALA A 21 9.22 2.83 25.22
C ALA A 21 9.06 2.35 26.67
N LYS A 22 7.95 2.73 27.34
CA LYS A 22 7.58 2.28 28.69
C LYS A 22 7.33 0.77 28.84
N CYS A 23 7.09 0.10 27.72
CA CYS A 23 6.80 -1.32 27.58
C CYS A 23 8.00 -2.13 27.07
N LEU A 24 9.14 -1.48 26.82
CA LEU A 24 10.37 -2.18 26.50
C LEU A 24 10.97 -2.79 27.77
N PRO A 25 11.45 -4.04 27.73
CA PRO A 25 12.10 -4.66 28.88
C PRO A 25 13.35 -3.85 29.29
N GLY A 26 13.38 -3.40 30.54
CA GLY A 26 14.46 -2.56 31.07
C GLY A 26 14.16 -1.05 31.08
N TYR A 27 12.97 -0.61 30.67
CA TYR A 27 12.56 0.78 30.88
C TYR A 27 12.50 1.10 32.37
N VAL A 28 13.37 2.01 32.81
CA VAL A 28 13.30 2.63 34.12
C VAL A 28 12.61 3.97 33.90
N GLU A 29 11.39 4.10 34.44
CA GLU A 29 10.68 5.38 34.41
C GLU A 29 11.58 6.45 35.05
N PRO A 30 11.81 7.60 34.38
CA PRO A 30 12.66 8.64 34.94
C PRO A 30 12.10 9.04 36.30
N THR A 31 12.77 8.65 37.38
CA THR A 31 12.41 9.11 38.70
C THR A 31 12.58 10.62 38.69
N GLN A 32 11.48 11.35 38.95
CA GLN A 32 11.58 12.79 39.18
C GLN A 32 12.68 13.01 40.23
N PRO A 33 13.65 13.91 39.99
CA PRO A 33 14.72 14.13 40.95
C PRO A 33 14.10 14.58 42.27
N GLU A 34 14.09 13.68 43.25
CA GLU A 34 13.85 14.07 44.64
C GLU A 34 14.95 15.06 45.01
N ASN A 35 14.57 16.29 45.31
CA ASN A 35 15.47 17.31 45.82
C ASN A 35 16.30 16.73 46.97
N PRO A 36 17.62 16.59 46.84
CA PRO A 36 18.43 15.99 47.88
C PRO A 36 18.41 16.89 49.11
N LYS A 37 17.87 16.37 50.22
CA LYS A 37 18.04 16.98 51.54
C LYS A 37 19.54 16.95 51.87
N PRO A 38 20.15 18.08 52.27
CA PRO A 38 21.57 18.13 52.62
C PRO A 38 21.82 17.30 53.87
N LYS A 39 22.71 16.31 53.79
CA LYS A 39 23.27 15.63 54.97
C LYS A 39 24.52 16.37 55.46
N PRO A 40 24.73 16.53 56.78
CA PRO A 40 25.94 17.10 57.34
C PRO A 40 27.08 16.08 57.29
N GLY A 41 28.29 16.61 57.09
CA GLY A 41 29.52 15.85 56.87
C GLY A 41 29.99 15.00 58.05
N LYS A 42 30.90 14.09 57.72
CA LYS A 42 31.86 13.48 58.63
C LYS A 42 33.18 13.34 57.89
N ASP A 43 34.19 13.97 58.46
CA ASP A 43 35.60 13.79 58.17
C ASP A 43 36.04 12.38 58.57
N ASP A 44 36.84 11.74 57.72
CA ASP A 44 37.90 10.79 58.11
C ASP A 44 38.85 10.56 56.91
N PRO A 45 40.12 10.16 57.15
CA PRO A 45 41.27 10.65 56.39
C PRO A 45 41.65 9.80 55.17
N GLU A 46 42.28 10.54 54.26
CA GLU A 46 42.88 10.22 52.97
C GLU A 46 44.04 9.20 53.06
N PRO A 47 44.09 8.18 52.17
CA PRO A 47 45.28 7.38 51.94
C PRO A 47 46.19 8.02 50.88
N GLU A 48 47.51 7.94 51.12
CA GLU A 48 48.59 8.51 50.30
C GLU A 48 48.56 8.07 48.82
N PRO A 49 48.88 8.98 47.87
CA PRO A 49 48.90 8.67 46.44
C PRO A 49 50.24 8.07 45.98
N GLU A 50 50.14 7.14 45.02
CA GLU A 50 51.25 6.66 44.18
C GLU A 50 51.73 7.77 43.21
N PRO A 51 53.00 7.76 42.75
CA PRO A 51 53.59 8.86 42.00
C PRO A 51 53.04 8.99 40.57
N ASP A 52 52.73 10.24 40.22
CA ASP A 52 52.19 10.70 38.93
C ASP A 52 53.13 10.43 37.73
N PRO A 53 52.57 10.13 36.55
CA PRO A 53 53.24 10.28 35.27
C PRO A 53 53.38 11.77 34.90
N GLU A 54 54.54 12.11 34.34
CA GLU A 54 54.98 13.48 34.02
C GLU A 54 53.92 14.36 33.33
N ASP A 55 53.72 15.55 33.91
CA ASP A 55 52.83 16.62 33.45
C ASP A 55 53.13 17.04 31.99
N PRO A 56 52.12 17.06 31.10
CA PRO A 56 52.19 17.84 29.87
C PRO A 56 52.11 19.34 30.18
N GLU A 57 52.88 20.14 29.44
CA GLU A 57 53.02 21.60 29.60
C GLU A 57 51.68 22.36 29.73
N PRO A 58 51.66 23.47 30.51
CA PRO A 58 50.44 24.23 30.76
C PRO A 58 49.98 25.02 29.54
N GLY A 59 48.93 24.50 28.91
CA GLY A 59 47.66 25.21 28.70
C GLY A 59 47.65 26.42 27.77
N ASP A 60 47.29 26.17 26.51
CA ASP A 60 46.65 27.16 25.65
C ASP A 60 45.29 27.56 26.26
N PRO A 61 45.03 28.85 26.60
CA PRO A 61 43.84 29.31 27.34
C PRO A 61 42.49 29.11 26.62
N THR A 62 42.47 28.49 25.45
CA THR A 62 41.29 28.41 24.59
C THR A 62 40.53 27.09 24.66
N THR A 63 40.95 26.11 25.47
CA THR A 63 40.22 24.84 25.58
C THR A 63 39.09 24.95 26.62
N PRO A 64 37.81 24.91 26.20
CA PRO A 64 36.69 25.08 27.12
C PRO A 64 36.63 23.91 28.11
N THR A 65 36.50 24.23 29.40
CA THR A 65 36.33 23.23 30.46
C THR A 65 34.90 22.68 30.45
N LEU A 66 34.71 21.42 30.87
CA LEU A 66 33.40 20.74 30.90
C LEU A 66 32.32 21.55 31.65
N GLU A 67 32.71 22.32 32.68
CA GLU A 67 31.81 23.19 33.43
C GLU A 67 31.34 24.42 32.63
N SER A 68 32.20 24.99 31.78
CA SER A 68 31.82 26.10 30.91
C SER A 68 30.77 25.68 29.88
N CYS A 69 30.75 24.39 29.55
CA CYS A 69 29.76 23.81 28.67
C CYS A 69 28.42 23.54 29.33
N LYS A 70 28.24 23.68 30.65
CA LYS A 70 26.93 23.51 31.34
C LYS A 70 26.04 24.75 31.34
N SER A 71 26.46 25.81 30.64
CA SER A 71 25.70 27.05 30.45
C SER A 71 24.85 26.98 29.17
N GLN A 72 23.72 27.71 29.11
CA GLN A 72 22.98 27.87 27.85
C GLN A 72 23.74 28.71 26.80
N THR A 73 24.79 29.43 27.22
CA THR A 73 25.66 30.19 26.32
C THR A 73 26.90 29.39 25.94
N LEU A 74 27.14 29.24 24.64
CA LEU A 74 28.34 28.57 24.10
C LEU A 74 29.61 29.37 24.46
N PRO A 75 30.61 28.74 25.09
CA PRO A 75 31.94 29.35 25.24
C PRO A 75 32.59 29.53 23.86
N THR A 76 33.57 30.43 23.76
CA THR A 76 34.20 30.83 22.50
C THR A 76 34.88 29.67 21.75
N GLY A 77 35.21 28.58 22.45
CA GLY A 77 35.75 27.33 21.87
C GLY A 77 34.70 26.30 21.42
N GLY A 78 33.40 26.57 21.64
CA GLY A 78 32.31 25.63 21.36
C GLY A 78 32.17 24.52 22.41
N CYS A 79 31.08 23.75 22.33
CA CYS A 79 30.82 22.59 23.17
C CYS A 79 30.40 21.40 22.30
N VAL A 80 30.76 20.19 22.71
CA VAL A 80 30.25 18.96 22.10
C VAL A 80 28.95 18.56 22.81
N CYS A 81 27.93 18.16 22.06
CA CYS A 81 26.68 17.68 22.64
C CYS A 81 26.91 16.34 23.38
N VAL A 82 26.40 16.21 24.60
CA VAL A 82 26.39 14.95 25.38
C VAL A 82 25.01 14.76 26.02
N GLU A 83 24.67 13.55 26.44
CA GLU A 83 23.33 13.22 26.97
C GLU A 83 22.87 14.22 28.04
N ASP A 84 23.71 14.41 29.05
CA ASP A 84 23.44 15.28 30.20
C ASP A 84 23.40 16.77 29.86
N PHE A 85 23.94 17.18 28.70
CA PHE A 85 24.08 18.59 28.38
C PHE A 85 24.08 18.91 26.88
N GLN A 86 23.03 19.63 26.45
CA GLN A 86 22.71 19.91 25.05
C GLN A 86 22.43 21.42 24.83
N PRO A 87 23.46 22.29 24.92
CA PRO A 87 23.28 23.72 24.71
C PRO A 87 22.93 23.98 23.24
N ILE A 88 22.10 25.00 22.99
CA ILE A 88 21.70 25.38 21.63
C ILE A 88 22.97 25.68 20.82
N GLY A 89 23.18 24.94 19.73
CA GLY A 89 24.33 25.09 18.83
C GLY A 89 25.58 24.31 19.24
N CYS A 90 25.48 23.35 20.15
CA CYS A 90 26.59 22.41 20.38
C CYS A 90 26.96 21.64 19.11
N THR A 91 28.23 21.24 19.03
CA THR A 91 28.76 20.42 17.93
C THR A 91 28.39 18.97 18.18
N CYS A 92 27.69 18.37 17.24
CA CYS A 92 27.30 16.97 17.34
C CYS A 92 28.49 16.02 17.17
N PRO A 93 28.56 14.96 18.00
CA PRO A 93 29.52 13.88 17.79
C PRO A 93 29.36 13.24 16.40
N LYS A 94 30.45 12.70 15.86
CA LYS A 94 30.48 12.09 14.52
C LYS A 94 30.44 10.56 14.54
N THR A 95 30.48 9.95 15.72
CA THR A 95 30.50 8.49 15.88
C THR A 95 29.19 7.98 16.47
N ALA A 96 28.84 6.74 16.13
CA ALA A 96 27.62 6.07 16.57
C ALA A 96 27.47 5.99 18.09
N ASN A 97 28.56 5.65 18.78
CA ASN A 97 28.54 5.43 20.22
C ASN A 97 28.34 6.72 21.02
N GLU A 98 28.86 7.84 20.51
CA GLU A 98 28.76 9.14 21.18
C GLU A 98 27.40 9.79 20.95
N ILE A 99 26.74 9.46 19.84
CA ILE A 99 25.47 10.07 19.47
C ILE A 99 24.25 9.30 19.97
N ILE A 100 24.39 8.03 20.39
CA ILE A 100 23.26 7.13 20.72
C ILE A 100 22.29 7.68 21.80
N LEU A 101 22.77 8.56 22.67
CA LEU A 101 22.00 9.17 23.77
C LEU A 101 21.50 10.59 23.44
N LEU A 102 21.76 11.08 22.23
CA LEU A 102 21.35 12.41 21.76
C LEU A 102 20.14 12.30 20.86
N LYS A 103 19.09 13.07 21.15
CA LYS A 103 17.90 13.12 20.29
C LYS A 103 18.23 13.68 18.91
N LYS A 104 17.47 13.24 17.90
CA LYS A 104 17.51 13.81 16.54
C LYS A 104 17.40 15.32 16.48
N GLU A 105 16.57 15.91 17.35
CA GLU A 105 16.34 17.36 17.38
C GLU A 105 17.61 18.15 17.74
N THR A 106 18.50 17.53 18.52
CA THR A 106 19.77 18.09 18.93
C THR A 106 20.85 17.79 17.90
N CYS A 107 20.89 16.56 17.39
CA CYS A 107 21.89 16.11 16.45
C CYS A 107 21.31 15.30 15.30
N ASP A 108 21.60 15.77 14.07
CA ASP A 108 21.27 15.09 12.83
C ASP A 108 21.78 13.64 12.81
N CYS A 109 21.13 12.81 12.00
CA CYS A 109 21.49 11.42 11.82
C CYS A 109 22.84 11.27 11.13
N ILE A 110 23.72 10.41 11.66
CA ILE A 110 24.98 10.10 10.99
C ILE A 110 24.74 9.09 9.85
N PRO A 111 25.41 9.22 8.68
CA PRO A 111 25.10 8.39 7.50
C PRO A 111 25.37 6.89 7.66
N LYS A 112 26.24 6.50 8.59
CA LYS A 112 26.64 5.10 8.79
C LYS A 112 26.80 4.81 10.27
N GLY A 113 26.12 3.76 10.73
CA GLY A 113 26.23 3.26 12.09
C GLY A 113 25.40 4.00 13.13
N ASP A 114 24.58 5.00 12.77
CA ASP A 114 23.65 5.61 13.72
C ASP A 114 22.68 4.55 14.24
N THR A 115 22.74 4.26 15.53
CA THR A 115 21.89 3.24 16.17
C THR A 115 20.63 3.83 16.78
N ARG A 116 20.46 5.17 16.72
CA ARG A 116 19.24 5.81 17.20
C ARG A 116 18.08 5.47 16.26
N GLU A 117 16.96 5.06 16.82
CA GLU A 117 15.82 4.54 16.07
C GLU A 117 15.27 5.55 15.05
N GLU A 118 15.26 6.83 15.42
CA GLU A 118 14.92 7.97 14.55
C GLU A 118 15.87 8.20 13.34
N CYS A 119 17.02 7.55 13.35
CA CYS A 119 18.16 7.73 12.44
C CYS A 119 18.59 6.45 11.73
N LEU A 120 18.20 5.30 12.26
CA LEU A 120 17.99 4.06 11.53
C LEU A 120 16.83 4.31 10.57
N GLY A 121 17.07 5.12 9.53
CA GLY A 121 16.08 5.46 8.52
C GLY A 121 15.35 4.19 8.16
N VAL A 122 14.05 4.16 8.49
CA VAL A 122 13.23 2.95 8.56
C VAL A 122 13.65 2.01 7.45
N VAL A 123 14.36 0.93 7.76
CA VAL A 123 14.89 0.06 6.71
C VAL A 123 13.68 -0.68 6.16
N PRO A 124 13.30 -0.50 4.88
CA PRO A 124 12.19 -1.25 4.33
C PRO A 124 12.41 -2.73 4.59
N LEU A 125 11.40 -3.39 5.14
CA LEU A 125 11.48 -4.82 5.34
C LEU A 125 11.60 -5.50 3.96
N PRO A 126 12.43 -6.55 3.84
CA PRO A 126 12.44 -7.34 2.63
C PRO A 126 11.03 -7.87 2.40
N PHE A 127 10.53 -7.73 1.18
CA PHE A 127 9.17 -8.09 0.85
C PHE A 127 9.11 -9.44 0.15
N ASN A 128 7.95 -10.07 0.27
CA ASN A 128 7.69 -11.38 -0.27
C ASN A 128 7.13 -11.27 -1.69
N LEU A 129 7.81 -11.85 -2.66
CA LEU A 129 7.36 -11.94 -4.06
C LEU A 129 6.85 -13.32 -4.38
N LEU A 130 5.63 -13.44 -4.91
CA LEU A 130 5.08 -14.74 -5.32
C LEU A 130 6.00 -15.45 -6.32
N LYS A 131 6.40 -16.69 -6.00
CA LYS A 131 7.21 -17.56 -6.86
C LYS A 131 6.31 -18.39 -7.77
N TYR A 132 6.53 -18.31 -9.07
CA TYR A 132 5.93 -19.22 -10.04
C TYR A 132 6.83 -19.33 -11.27
N THR A 133 6.72 -20.44 -11.99
CA THR A 133 7.22 -20.57 -13.37
C THR A 133 6.04 -20.74 -14.31
N PHE A 134 6.24 -20.38 -15.58
CA PHE A 134 5.24 -20.57 -16.63
C PHE A 134 5.90 -21.11 -17.89
N GLU A 135 5.58 -22.34 -18.24
CA GLU A 135 6.13 -23.03 -19.41
C GLU A 135 5.03 -23.82 -20.10
N ASN A 136 4.94 -23.71 -21.43
CA ASN A 136 4.00 -24.48 -22.26
C ASN A 136 2.54 -24.47 -21.75
N GLY A 137 2.07 -23.31 -21.26
CA GLY A 137 0.70 -23.17 -20.77
C GLY A 137 0.44 -23.76 -19.38
N VAL A 138 1.49 -24.20 -18.68
CA VAL A 138 1.43 -24.72 -17.30
C VAL A 138 2.07 -23.71 -16.36
N ILE A 139 1.36 -23.36 -15.29
CA ILE A 139 1.96 -22.66 -14.16
C ILE A 139 2.41 -23.67 -13.12
N THR A 140 3.64 -23.52 -12.64
CA THR A 140 4.13 -24.27 -11.50
C THR A 140 4.39 -23.33 -10.33
N VAL A 141 3.69 -23.57 -9.22
CA VAL A 141 3.93 -22.93 -7.93
C VAL A 141 4.73 -23.90 -7.09
N ASP A 142 5.94 -23.50 -6.70
CA ASP A 142 6.87 -24.36 -5.98
C ASP A 142 6.81 -24.09 -4.47
N GLU A 143 6.03 -24.90 -3.74
CA GLU A 143 5.91 -24.88 -2.28
C GLU A 143 6.94 -25.78 -1.56
N THR A 144 8.00 -26.24 -2.23
CA THR A 144 8.98 -27.19 -1.65
C THR A 144 10.05 -26.54 -0.77
N SER A 145 10.35 -25.26 -0.97
CA SER A 145 11.38 -24.56 -0.19
C SER A 145 10.87 -24.13 1.19
N GLU A 146 11.73 -23.98 2.20
CA GLU A 146 11.30 -23.50 3.54
C GLU A 146 10.57 -22.14 3.50
N ASP A 147 10.90 -21.29 2.51
CA ASP A 147 10.14 -20.09 2.15
C ASP A 147 9.17 -20.44 0.98
N THR A 148 8.16 -21.25 1.31
CA THR A 148 7.38 -22.06 0.35
C THR A 148 6.75 -21.27 -0.80
N LEU A 149 6.31 -20.02 -0.63
CA LEU A 149 5.56 -19.33 -1.71
C LEU A 149 6.23 -18.08 -2.25
N TYR A 150 7.29 -17.61 -1.56
CA TYR A 150 7.78 -16.27 -1.76
C TYR A 150 9.30 -16.21 -1.86
N SER A 151 9.80 -15.35 -2.75
CA SER A 151 11.20 -14.91 -2.73
C SER A 151 11.29 -13.57 -2.02
N LYS A 152 12.20 -13.46 -1.05
CA LYS A 152 12.48 -12.18 -0.38
C LYS A 152 13.24 -11.26 -1.33
N THR A 153 12.80 -10.03 -1.46
CA THR A 153 13.49 -8.98 -2.23
C THR A 153 13.66 -7.74 -1.35
N ASP A 154 14.83 -7.11 -1.43
CA ASP A 154 15.10 -5.88 -0.71
C ASP A 154 14.54 -4.69 -1.51
N LEU A 155 13.62 -3.94 -0.90
CA LEU A 155 13.01 -2.78 -1.51
C LEU A 155 14.00 -1.63 -1.74
N ASN A 156 15.11 -1.60 -1.00
CA ASN A 156 16.16 -0.60 -1.20
C ASN A 156 16.85 -0.73 -2.56
N THR A 157 16.71 -1.88 -3.23
CA THR A 157 17.18 -2.06 -4.61
C THR A 157 16.35 -1.27 -5.62
N ILE A 158 15.17 -0.78 -5.22
CA ILE A 158 14.28 0.03 -6.04
C ILE A 158 14.49 1.50 -5.67
N SER A 159 14.88 2.31 -6.65
CA SER A 159 14.93 3.76 -6.46
C SER A 159 13.51 4.31 -6.27
N PRO A 160 13.29 5.21 -5.30
CA PRO A 160 12.00 5.87 -5.17
C PRO A 160 11.67 6.68 -6.42
N TYR A 161 10.38 6.90 -6.67
CA TYR A 161 9.92 7.82 -7.72
C TYR A 161 10.49 9.23 -7.53
N ASP A 162 10.76 9.64 -6.29
CA ASP A 162 11.46 10.87 -5.95
C ASP A 162 12.15 10.71 -4.60
N VAL A 163 13.44 11.00 -4.56
CA VAL A 163 14.28 10.90 -3.36
C VAL A 163 13.90 11.93 -2.28
N ASN A 164 13.19 12.99 -2.61
CA ASN A 164 12.78 14.01 -1.65
C ASN A 164 11.37 13.77 -1.08
N LEU A 165 10.55 12.92 -1.72
CA LEU A 165 9.13 12.80 -1.38
C LEU A 165 8.86 12.07 -0.07
N TYR A 166 9.72 11.14 0.37
CA TYR A 166 9.47 10.42 1.63
C TYR A 166 9.61 11.32 2.88
N ARG A 167 10.21 12.51 2.75
CA ARG A 167 10.29 13.53 3.82
C ARG A 167 9.25 14.65 3.65
N GLY A 168 8.47 14.61 2.57
CA GLY A 168 7.45 15.59 2.30
C GLY A 168 6.29 15.48 3.29
N GLN A 169 5.73 16.64 3.66
CA GLN A 169 4.47 16.71 4.41
C GLN A 169 3.30 16.10 3.62
N SER A 170 3.41 15.99 2.30
CA SER A 170 2.41 15.33 1.49
C SER A 170 3.03 14.66 0.27
N PHE A 171 2.36 13.63 -0.19
CA PHE A 171 2.70 12.88 -1.39
C PHE A 171 1.42 12.28 -1.96
N ILE A 172 1.21 12.38 -3.28
CA ILE A 172 0.08 11.72 -3.95
C ILE A 172 0.46 11.32 -5.37
N PHE A 173 0.19 10.07 -5.74
CA PHE A 173 0.46 9.57 -7.09
C PHE A 173 -0.49 10.13 -8.16
N ILE A 174 -1.75 10.29 -7.77
CA ILE A 174 -2.87 10.59 -8.65
C ILE A 174 -3.66 11.73 -8.03
N GLN A 175 -3.50 12.92 -8.59
CA GLN A 175 -4.22 14.11 -8.17
C GLN A 175 -5.73 13.88 -8.27
N ASP A 176 -6.52 14.52 -7.40
CA ASP A 176 -7.98 14.34 -7.33
C ASP A 176 -8.67 14.56 -8.70
N TYR A 177 -8.35 15.68 -9.37
CA TYR A 177 -8.92 15.99 -10.69
C TYR A 177 -8.57 14.94 -11.76
N VAL A 178 -7.43 14.26 -11.62
CA VAL A 178 -7.06 13.15 -12.52
C VAL A 178 -7.83 11.90 -12.13
N PHE A 179 -7.88 11.60 -10.83
CA PHE A 179 -8.52 10.42 -10.27
C PHE A 179 -9.96 10.32 -10.77
N GLN A 180 -10.74 11.39 -10.64
CA GLN A 180 -12.14 11.47 -11.06
C GLN A 180 -12.36 11.17 -12.56
N ASN A 181 -11.32 11.31 -13.39
CA ASN A 181 -11.37 11.06 -14.83
C ASN A 181 -10.81 9.69 -15.25
N LEU A 182 -10.40 8.85 -14.30
CA LEU A 182 -9.91 7.51 -14.60
C LEU A 182 -11.05 6.61 -15.08
N SER A 183 -10.81 5.86 -16.17
CA SER A 183 -11.76 4.94 -16.75
C SER A 183 -12.11 3.79 -15.80
N LEU A 184 -11.23 3.49 -14.83
CA LEU A 184 -11.46 2.44 -13.83
C LEU A 184 -12.58 2.81 -12.85
N LEU A 185 -12.90 4.11 -12.73
CA LEU A 185 -14.01 4.61 -11.91
C LEU A 185 -15.35 4.57 -12.64
N GLN A 186 -15.32 4.39 -13.96
CA GLN A 186 -16.53 4.41 -14.76
C GLN A 186 -17.33 3.13 -14.52
N LYS A 187 -18.64 3.33 -14.34
CA LYS A 187 -19.65 2.27 -14.33
C LYS A 187 -19.58 1.48 -15.63
N ILE A 188 -19.83 0.17 -15.57
CA ILE A 188 -19.84 -0.65 -16.80
C ILE A 188 -21.12 -0.32 -17.59
N GLY A 189 -22.21 -0.01 -16.88
CA GLY A 189 -23.47 0.41 -17.47
C GLY A 189 -24.13 -0.67 -18.32
N ARG A 190 -23.77 -1.94 -18.10
CA ARG A 190 -24.31 -3.11 -18.81
C ARG A 190 -24.37 -4.31 -17.87
N ASP A 191 -25.35 -5.17 -18.12
CA ASP A 191 -25.47 -6.45 -17.43
C ASP A 191 -24.31 -7.38 -17.85
N VAL A 192 -23.57 -7.87 -16.86
CA VAL A 192 -22.45 -8.81 -17.02
C VAL A 192 -22.76 -10.18 -16.41
N SER A 193 -24.02 -10.43 -16.05
CA SER A 193 -24.49 -11.67 -15.41
C SER A 193 -24.17 -12.93 -16.22
N HIS A 194 -24.11 -12.83 -17.56
CA HIS A 194 -23.72 -13.92 -18.46
C HIS A 194 -22.24 -14.34 -18.31
N CYS A 195 -21.41 -13.56 -17.62
CA CYS A 195 -20.00 -13.88 -17.40
C CYS A 195 -19.61 -13.63 -15.93
N PRO A 196 -19.89 -14.58 -15.02
CA PRO A 196 -19.75 -14.40 -13.57
C PRO A 196 -18.37 -13.91 -13.12
N ILE A 197 -17.31 -14.35 -13.81
CA ILE A 197 -15.93 -13.92 -13.54
C ILE A 197 -15.75 -12.40 -13.61
N ILE A 198 -16.49 -11.70 -14.48
CA ILE A 198 -16.40 -10.23 -14.62
C ILE A 198 -16.87 -9.56 -13.34
N GLN A 199 -18.04 -9.94 -12.84
CA GLN A 199 -18.60 -9.38 -11.61
C GLN A 199 -17.72 -9.74 -10.40
N GLN A 200 -17.34 -11.00 -10.26
CA GLN A 200 -16.53 -11.48 -9.14
C GLN A 200 -15.17 -10.79 -9.09
N TYR A 201 -14.50 -10.65 -10.24
CA TYR A 201 -13.16 -10.06 -10.27
C TYR A 201 -13.20 -8.53 -10.19
N LYS A 202 -14.23 -7.86 -10.71
CA LYS A 202 -14.40 -6.40 -10.52
C LYS A 202 -14.54 -6.03 -9.03
N GLN A 203 -15.19 -6.89 -8.26
CA GLN A 203 -15.31 -6.72 -6.81
C GLN A 203 -14.00 -7.00 -6.05
N ASN A 204 -13.01 -7.63 -6.70
CA ASN A 204 -11.71 -7.90 -6.11
C ASN A 204 -10.87 -6.62 -6.07
N TRP A 205 -10.21 -6.36 -4.94
CA TRP A 205 -9.33 -5.21 -4.74
C TRP A 205 -8.21 -5.10 -5.78
N MET A 206 -7.78 -6.24 -6.34
CA MET A 206 -6.74 -6.29 -7.36
C MET A 206 -7.14 -5.54 -8.64
N PHE A 207 -8.44 -5.50 -8.96
CA PHE A 207 -8.93 -4.77 -10.12
C PHE A 207 -8.62 -3.27 -10.04
N GLY A 208 -8.92 -2.65 -8.91
CA GLY A 208 -8.57 -1.25 -8.64
C GLY A 208 -7.06 -1.03 -8.59
N LEU A 209 -6.35 -1.92 -7.88
CA LEU A 209 -4.90 -1.81 -7.72
C LEU A 209 -4.16 -1.84 -9.06
N MET A 210 -4.57 -2.73 -9.97
CA MET A 210 -3.99 -2.83 -11.32
C MET A 210 -4.20 -1.57 -12.15
N GLY A 211 -5.43 -1.04 -12.20
CA GLY A 211 -5.74 0.18 -12.94
C GLY A 211 -4.97 1.40 -12.41
N LEU A 212 -4.96 1.58 -11.09
CA LEU A 212 -4.23 2.67 -10.43
C LEU A 212 -2.71 2.52 -10.62
N SER A 213 -2.18 1.30 -10.56
CA SER A 213 -0.75 1.03 -10.79
C SER A 213 -0.33 1.31 -12.23
N CYS A 214 -1.16 0.94 -13.22
CA CYS A 214 -0.94 1.30 -14.63
C CYS A 214 -0.81 2.83 -14.79
N TYR A 215 -1.73 3.58 -14.19
CA TYR A 215 -1.69 5.03 -14.24
C TYR A 215 -0.46 5.61 -13.52
N ALA A 216 -0.17 5.15 -12.30
CA ALA A 216 0.97 5.63 -11.52
C ALA A 216 2.31 5.41 -12.25
N LYS A 217 2.50 4.24 -12.87
CA LYS A 217 3.76 3.86 -13.53
C LYS A 217 3.91 4.37 -14.96
N SER A 218 2.81 4.51 -15.71
CA SER A 218 2.88 4.77 -17.16
C SER A 218 1.98 5.90 -17.65
N LYS A 219 1.22 6.55 -16.75
CA LYS A 219 0.19 7.57 -17.07
C LYS A 219 -0.87 7.12 -18.06
N LYS A 220 -1.01 5.81 -18.26
CA LYS A 220 -2.06 5.22 -19.08
C LYS A 220 -3.31 5.00 -18.24
N ASN A 221 -4.41 5.59 -18.68
CA ASN A 221 -5.73 5.38 -18.10
C ASN A 221 -6.26 4.00 -18.56
N VAL A 222 -6.04 2.98 -17.73
CA VAL A 222 -6.32 1.58 -18.07
C VAL A 222 -7.32 0.99 -17.08
N THR A 223 -8.48 0.60 -17.59
CA THR A 223 -9.38 -0.34 -16.89
C THR A 223 -9.00 -1.75 -17.31
N PRO A 224 -8.65 -2.68 -16.40
CA PRO A 224 -8.26 -4.04 -16.79
C PRO A 224 -9.36 -4.79 -17.56
N SER A 225 -9.00 -5.46 -18.65
CA SER A 225 -9.87 -6.39 -19.37
C SER A 225 -9.85 -7.78 -18.70
N ILE A 226 -10.91 -8.08 -17.97
CA ILE A 226 -11.16 -9.37 -17.32
C ILE A 226 -11.40 -10.46 -18.37
N VAL A 227 -12.11 -10.12 -19.45
CA VAL A 227 -12.37 -11.03 -20.58
C VAL A 227 -11.07 -11.51 -21.20
N HIS A 228 -10.18 -10.58 -21.58
CA HIS A 228 -8.89 -10.94 -22.16
C HIS A 228 -8.08 -11.82 -21.19
N ALA A 229 -8.04 -11.44 -19.92
CA ALA A 229 -7.32 -12.23 -18.91
C ALA A 229 -7.89 -13.64 -18.78
N ALA A 230 -9.21 -13.79 -18.75
CA ALA A 230 -9.89 -15.07 -18.56
C ALA A 230 -9.69 -16.00 -19.77
N ASP A 231 -9.70 -15.44 -20.99
CA ASP A 231 -9.48 -16.21 -22.22
C ASP A 231 -8.01 -16.63 -22.40
N HIS A 232 -7.06 -15.88 -21.82
CA HIS A 232 -5.61 -16.17 -21.89
C HIS A 232 -5.03 -16.77 -20.61
N MET A 233 -5.86 -17.35 -19.75
CA MET A 233 -5.37 -18.03 -18.55
C MET A 233 -4.48 -19.22 -18.93
N PRO A 234 -3.53 -19.60 -18.06
CA PRO A 234 -2.85 -20.88 -18.17
C PRO A 234 -3.86 -22.03 -18.32
N SER A 235 -3.49 -23.04 -19.08
CA SER A 235 -4.34 -24.22 -19.28
C SER A 235 -4.27 -25.20 -18.12
N ARG A 236 -3.15 -25.21 -17.38
CA ARG A 236 -2.92 -26.12 -16.25
C ARG A 236 -2.12 -25.46 -15.13
N MET A 237 -2.30 -25.96 -13.92
CA MET A 237 -1.57 -25.53 -12.73
C MET A 237 -0.99 -26.74 -12.00
N GLN A 238 0.25 -26.62 -11.53
CA GLN A 238 0.93 -27.61 -10.71
C GLN A 238 1.43 -26.95 -9.41
N ILE A 239 1.25 -27.62 -8.28
CA ILE A 239 1.75 -27.17 -6.98
C ILE A 239 2.73 -28.23 -6.46
N LEU A 240 4.00 -27.87 -6.30
CA LEU A 240 5.05 -28.77 -5.77
C LEU A 240 5.18 -28.58 -4.25
N PRO A 241 5.50 -29.62 -3.44
CA PRO A 241 5.67 -31.03 -3.83
C PRO A 241 4.32 -31.76 -3.97
N GLY A 242 3.21 -31.06 -3.74
CA GLY A 242 1.90 -31.67 -3.45
C GLY A 242 1.37 -32.60 -4.54
N GLU A 243 1.25 -32.11 -5.77
CA GLU A 243 0.57 -32.84 -6.84
C GLU A 243 1.53 -33.19 -7.98
N SER A 244 1.65 -34.49 -8.26
CA SER A 244 2.42 -34.99 -9.39
C SER A 244 1.75 -34.69 -10.74
N GLU A 245 0.43 -34.47 -10.74
CA GLU A 245 -0.34 -34.13 -11.92
C GLU A 245 -0.81 -32.68 -11.87
N SER A 246 -0.62 -31.93 -12.95
CA SER A 246 -1.15 -30.58 -13.07
C SER A 246 -2.67 -30.60 -13.29
N GLN A 247 -3.40 -29.82 -12.50
CA GLN A 247 -4.85 -29.60 -12.60
C GLN A 247 -5.17 -28.77 -13.82
N GLN A 248 -6.25 -29.10 -14.54
CA GLN A 248 -6.76 -28.28 -15.64
C GLN A 248 -7.42 -27.02 -15.08
N ILE A 249 -7.16 -25.88 -15.71
CA ILE A 249 -7.80 -24.61 -15.37
C ILE A 249 -8.87 -24.30 -16.42
N ASN A 250 -10.05 -23.90 -15.95
CA ASN A 250 -11.10 -23.39 -16.82
C ASN A 250 -10.73 -21.98 -17.32
N GLN A 251 -10.89 -21.75 -18.61
CA GLN A 251 -10.73 -20.44 -19.25
C GLN A 251 -12.10 -19.79 -19.52
N GLY A 252 -12.09 -18.49 -19.83
CA GLY A 252 -13.28 -17.73 -20.18
C GLY A 252 -14.20 -17.46 -18.99
N CYS A 253 -15.51 -17.40 -19.22
CA CYS A 253 -16.47 -16.94 -18.20
C CYS A 253 -16.60 -17.83 -16.96
N ASN A 254 -16.18 -19.09 -17.06
CA ASN A 254 -16.20 -20.07 -15.97
C ASN A 254 -14.82 -20.23 -15.30
N ALA A 255 -13.89 -19.32 -15.57
CA ALA A 255 -12.59 -19.27 -14.93
C ALA A 255 -12.68 -19.06 -13.42
N ASP A 256 -11.67 -19.53 -12.69
CA ASP A 256 -11.51 -19.25 -11.27
C ASP A 256 -10.94 -17.82 -11.08
N PRO A 257 -11.64 -16.90 -10.38
CA PRO A 257 -11.16 -15.54 -10.13
C PRO A 257 -9.81 -15.48 -9.42
N SER A 258 -9.50 -16.46 -8.57
CA SER A 258 -8.25 -16.48 -7.81
C SER A 258 -7.03 -16.75 -8.71
N LEU A 259 -7.23 -17.43 -9.84
CA LEU A 259 -6.17 -17.76 -10.79
C LEU A 259 -5.98 -16.70 -11.88
N LEU A 260 -6.94 -15.78 -12.03
CA LEU A 260 -6.91 -14.75 -13.06
C LEU A 260 -5.68 -13.83 -12.93
N ILE A 261 -5.17 -13.66 -11.71
CA ILE A 261 -3.97 -12.86 -11.44
C ILE A 261 -2.77 -13.34 -12.27
N TYR A 262 -2.61 -14.65 -12.45
CA TYR A 262 -1.50 -15.18 -13.22
C TYR A 262 -1.58 -14.81 -14.70
N SER A 263 -2.80 -14.76 -15.26
CA SER A 263 -2.99 -14.30 -16.64
C SER A 263 -2.54 -12.85 -16.78
N PHE A 264 -2.89 -11.97 -15.83
CA PHE A 264 -2.41 -10.59 -15.83
C PHE A 264 -0.89 -10.50 -15.68
N MET A 265 -0.27 -11.32 -14.83
CA MET A 265 1.18 -11.32 -14.65
C MET A 265 1.91 -11.78 -15.93
N ILE A 266 1.44 -12.86 -16.56
CA ILE A 266 2.06 -13.46 -17.76
C ILE A 266 1.82 -12.60 -19.00
N ASN A 267 0.56 -12.22 -19.23
CA ASN A 267 0.13 -11.57 -20.47
C ASN A 267 0.16 -10.05 -20.38
N GLY A 268 0.20 -9.48 -19.17
CA GLY A 268 0.05 -8.06 -18.91
C GLY A 268 -1.41 -7.61 -18.85
N ILE A 269 -1.60 -6.35 -18.45
CA ILE A 269 -2.90 -5.72 -18.27
C ILE A 269 -3.32 -5.06 -19.59
N VAL A 270 -4.30 -5.65 -20.25
CA VAL A 270 -4.94 -5.09 -21.46
C VAL A 270 -6.10 -4.19 -21.05
N ALA A 271 -6.27 -3.06 -21.73
CA ALA A 271 -7.35 -2.12 -21.44
C ALA A 271 -8.70 -2.66 -21.91
N SER A 272 -9.76 -2.42 -21.14
CA SER A 272 -11.13 -2.80 -21.51
C SER A 272 -11.68 -1.97 -22.67
N SER A 273 -11.05 -0.85 -23.03
CA SER A 273 -11.33 -0.14 -24.27
C SER A 273 -10.86 -0.90 -25.51
N CYS A 274 -9.84 -1.76 -25.38
CA CYS A 274 -9.35 -2.64 -26.43
C CYS A 274 -10.16 -3.95 -26.48
N ILE A 275 -10.34 -4.62 -25.34
CA ILE A 275 -11.18 -5.83 -25.22
C ILE A 275 -12.21 -5.61 -24.10
N PRO A 276 -13.47 -5.29 -24.42
CA PRO A 276 -14.48 -4.94 -23.44
C PRO A 276 -14.80 -6.02 -22.41
N ASN A 277 -15.14 -5.58 -21.19
CA ASN A 277 -15.64 -6.42 -20.11
C ASN A 277 -17.13 -6.75 -20.27
N PHE A 278 -17.53 -7.14 -21.47
CA PHE A 278 -18.83 -7.74 -21.73
C PHE A 278 -18.66 -8.82 -22.79
N VAL A 279 -19.52 -9.84 -22.71
CA VAL A 279 -19.62 -10.88 -23.74
C VAL A 279 -20.84 -10.52 -24.56
N PRO A 280 -20.74 -10.29 -25.88
CA PRO A 280 -21.94 -10.22 -26.70
C PRO A 280 -22.65 -11.57 -26.63
N ASP A 281 -23.98 -11.55 -26.51
CA ASP A 281 -24.83 -12.75 -26.50
C ASP A 281 -24.79 -13.40 -27.89
N ILE A 282 -23.71 -14.12 -28.18
CA ILE A 282 -23.58 -14.94 -29.39
C ILE A 282 -23.80 -16.38 -28.93
N GLU A 283 -25.05 -16.84 -29.06
CA GLU A 283 -25.40 -18.24 -28.81
C GLU A 283 -24.59 -19.15 -29.76
N GLY A 284 -23.78 -20.04 -29.19
CA GLY A 284 -23.29 -21.23 -29.89
C GLY A 284 -21.95 -21.13 -30.63
N GLU A 285 -21.23 -20.00 -30.60
CA GLU A 285 -19.90 -19.92 -31.21
C GLU A 285 -18.77 -20.09 -30.20
N SER A 286 -17.82 -20.98 -30.53
CA SER A 286 -16.51 -21.01 -29.87
C SER A 286 -15.91 -19.61 -29.98
N ARG A 287 -15.81 -18.94 -28.84
CA ARG A 287 -15.33 -17.57 -28.75
C ARG A 287 -13.93 -17.51 -29.36
N LEU A 288 -13.80 -16.86 -30.52
CA LEU A 288 -12.50 -16.55 -31.07
C LEU A 288 -11.84 -15.58 -30.10
N ILE A 289 -10.74 -16.02 -29.49
CA ILE A 289 -9.90 -15.18 -28.64
C ILE A 289 -9.38 -14.04 -29.55
N PRO A 290 -9.76 -12.78 -29.30
CA PRO A 290 -9.35 -11.69 -30.17
C PRO A 290 -7.83 -11.52 -30.04
N ASN A 291 -7.11 -11.64 -31.16
CA ASN A 291 -5.70 -11.27 -31.25
C ASN A 291 -5.51 -9.75 -31.47
N TRP A 292 -6.62 -9.02 -31.59
CA TRP A 292 -6.69 -7.60 -31.91
C TRP A 292 -7.73 -6.92 -31.01
N CYS A 293 -7.59 -5.61 -30.84
CA CYS A 293 -8.60 -4.78 -30.19
C CYS A 293 -9.87 -4.67 -31.06
N ILE A 294 -10.97 -4.23 -30.46
CA ILE A 294 -12.25 -4.01 -31.17
C ILE A 294 -12.18 -2.94 -32.28
N ASP A 295 -11.14 -2.13 -32.29
CA ASP A 295 -10.84 -1.11 -33.30
C ASP A 295 -9.79 -1.58 -34.33
N ASP A 296 -9.57 -2.90 -34.42
CA ASP A 296 -8.60 -3.57 -35.27
C ASP A 296 -7.13 -3.19 -35.00
N THR A 297 -6.84 -2.54 -33.86
CA THR A 297 -5.47 -2.24 -33.45
C THR A 297 -4.81 -3.39 -32.70
N GLN A 298 -3.48 -3.39 -32.65
CA GLN A 298 -2.73 -4.40 -31.92
C GLN A 298 -2.95 -4.28 -30.40
N ILE A 299 -3.09 -5.42 -29.73
CA ILE A 299 -3.16 -5.47 -28.27
C ILE A 299 -1.85 -4.96 -27.65
N ILE A 300 -1.94 -3.94 -26.81
CA ILE A 300 -0.80 -3.37 -26.08
C ILE A 300 -0.93 -3.73 -24.59
N PRO A 301 -0.20 -4.76 -24.11
CA PRO A 301 -0.22 -5.12 -22.69
C PRO A 301 0.55 -4.10 -21.85
N ASN A 302 0.04 -3.82 -20.65
CA ASN A 302 0.69 -2.93 -19.68
C ASN A 302 1.21 -3.74 -18.49
N LEU A 303 2.35 -3.32 -17.94
CA LEU A 303 2.98 -3.98 -16.79
C LEU A 303 3.25 -5.48 -16.98
N LYS A 304 3.41 -5.97 -18.22
CA LYS A 304 3.65 -7.40 -18.49
C LYS A 304 4.85 -7.92 -17.69
N GLY A 305 4.69 -9.09 -17.06
CA GLY A 305 5.71 -9.70 -16.21
C GLY A 305 5.79 -9.10 -14.80
N PHE A 306 4.78 -8.34 -14.36
CA PHE A 306 4.73 -7.89 -12.99
C PHE A 306 4.62 -9.07 -12.01
N LYS A 307 5.06 -8.84 -10.79
CA LYS A 307 4.95 -9.75 -9.66
C LYS A 307 4.09 -9.12 -8.56
N ILE A 308 3.51 -9.95 -7.72
CA ILE A 308 2.81 -9.48 -6.52
C ILE A 308 3.77 -9.52 -5.33
N GLY A 309 3.96 -8.35 -4.74
CA GLY A 309 4.71 -8.14 -3.51
C GLY A 309 3.79 -8.06 -2.30
N TYR A 310 4.25 -8.55 -1.15
CA TYR A 310 3.48 -8.58 0.09
C TYR A 310 4.36 -8.35 1.32
N ASN A 311 3.84 -7.57 2.27
CA ASN A 311 4.44 -7.33 3.58
C ASN A 311 3.36 -7.32 4.67
N LYS A 312 3.76 -7.69 5.90
CA LYS A 312 2.90 -7.71 7.09
C LYS A 312 3.36 -6.72 8.12
N SER A 313 2.41 -6.25 8.92
CA SER A 313 2.68 -5.49 10.13
C SER A 313 3.63 -4.32 9.89
N VAL A 314 3.48 -3.64 8.74
CA VAL A 314 4.31 -2.47 8.44
C VAL A 314 3.78 -1.25 9.18
N SER A 315 4.70 -0.39 9.63
CA SER A 315 4.34 0.90 10.22
C SER A 315 3.97 1.92 9.14
N ASN A 316 3.42 3.07 9.56
CA ASN A 316 3.13 4.15 8.63
C ASN A 316 4.37 4.62 7.85
N GLU A 317 5.52 4.70 8.54
CA GLU A 317 6.76 5.16 7.94
C GLU A 317 7.34 4.16 6.92
N VAL A 318 7.25 2.85 7.20
CA VAL A 318 7.58 1.83 6.20
C VAL A 318 6.65 1.98 4.99
N LEU A 319 5.34 2.14 5.21
CA LEU A 319 4.38 2.26 4.11
C LEU A 319 4.64 3.50 3.23
N LYS A 320 5.06 4.65 3.79
CA LYS A 320 5.48 5.82 3.00
C LYS A 320 6.62 5.47 2.05
N GLN A 321 7.61 4.70 2.53
CA GLN A 321 8.73 4.27 1.70
C GLN A 321 8.34 3.26 0.63
N ASP A 322 7.45 2.33 0.97
CA ASP A 322 6.94 1.30 0.06
C ASP A 322 6.18 1.96 -1.09
N ILE A 323 5.19 2.80 -0.76
CA ILE A 323 4.37 3.54 -1.75
C ILE A 323 5.27 4.36 -2.69
N THR A 324 6.25 5.10 -2.16
CA THR A 324 7.18 5.91 -2.98
C THR A 324 8.14 5.10 -3.85
N ARG A 325 8.11 3.77 -3.82
CA ARG A 325 8.92 2.89 -4.70
C ARG A 325 8.06 2.04 -5.62
N VAL A 326 6.99 1.46 -5.09
CA VAL A 326 6.21 0.46 -5.81
C VAL A 326 4.99 1.06 -6.50
N GLY A 327 4.50 2.22 -6.04
CA GLY A 327 3.27 2.80 -6.55
C GLY A 327 2.14 2.69 -5.54
N PRO A 328 0.88 2.69 -6.02
CA PRO A 328 -0.28 2.34 -5.20
C PRO A 328 -0.11 0.98 -4.53
N VAL A 329 -0.63 0.87 -3.31
CA VAL A 329 -0.55 -0.32 -2.46
C VAL A 329 -1.94 -0.64 -1.94
N TYR A 330 -2.40 -1.87 -2.03
CA TYR A 330 -3.59 -2.31 -1.30
C TYR A 330 -3.17 -2.69 0.12
N GLY A 331 -3.95 -2.33 1.13
CA GLY A 331 -3.65 -2.80 2.48
C GLY A 331 -4.80 -2.74 3.46
N THR A 332 -4.57 -3.37 4.61
CA THR A 332 -5.48 -3.47 5.75
C THR A 332 -4.83 -2.84 6.96
N ILE A 333 -5.42 -1.77 7.48
CA ILE A 333 -4.97 -1.09 8.71
C ILE A 333 -5.65 -1.74 9.91
N GLN A 334 -4.86 -2.20 10.87
CA GLN A 334 -5.31 -2.58 12.21
C GLN A 334 -4.68 -1.63 13.23
N ARG A 335 -5.52 -1.02 14.07
CA ARG A 335 -5.07 -0.14 15.15
C ARG A 335 -5.14 -0.86 16.49
N TYR A 336 -4.25 -0.45 17.39
CA TYR A 336 -4.13 -1.02 18.72
C TYR A 336 -3.94 0.06 19.79
N ASN A 337 -4.30 -0.30 21.02
CA ASN A 337 -4.02 0.47 22.21
C ASN A 337 -3.28 -0.42 23.22
N TYR A 338 -2.10 0.02 23.63
CA TYR A 338 -1.36 -0.51 24.76
C TYR A 338 -1.83 0.15 26.06
N ASN A 339 -2.35 -0.66 26.98
CA ASN A 339 -2.69 -0.19 28.33
C ASN A 339 -1.43 0.01 29.20
N GLU A 340 -1.62 0.37 30.47
CA GLU A 340 -0.52 0.56 31.43
C GLU A 340 0.28 -0.73 31.68
N ASP A 341 -0.38 -1.88 31.58
CA ASP A 341 0.23 -3.22 31.70
C ASP A 341 0.88 -3.72 30.40
N CYS A 342 0.96 -2.85 29.37
CA CYS A 342 1.50 -3.18 28.05
C CYS A 342 0.76 -4.30 27.32
N GLU A 343 -0.49 -4.56 27.70
CA GLU A 343 -1.39 -5.43 26.96
C GLU A 343 -1.89 -4.71 25.72
N ARG A 344 -1.72 -5.36 24.57
CA ARG A 344 -2.12 -4.83 23.28
C ARG A 344 -3.56 -5.22 22.97
N THR A 345 -4.44 -4.24 22.87
CA THR A 345 -5.85 -4.44 22.53
C THR A 345 -6.18 -3.83 21.17
N LYS A 346 -7.06 -4.48 20.40
CA LYS A 346 -7.49 -3.95 19.09
C LYS A 346 -8.46 -2.79 19.28
N VAL A 347 -8.31 -1.76 18.45
CA VAL A 347 -9.15 -0.56 18.45
C VAL A 347 -9.89 -0.47 17.12
N GLY A 348 -11.21 -0.55 17.20
CA GLY A 348 -12.10 -0.48 16.04
C GLY A 348 -11.94 -1.66 15.05
N ASP A 349 -12.69 -1.57 13.96
CA ASP A 349 -12.63 -2.54 12.87
C ASP A 349 -11.43 -2.28 11.95
N PRO A 350 -10.84 -3.33 11.35
CA PRO A 350 -9.82 -3.16 10.32
C PRO A 350 -10.37 -2.36 9.13
N GLN A 351 -9.56 -1.44 8.61
CA GLN A 351 -9.92 -0.65 7.44
C GLN A 351 -9.10 -1.09 6.23
N THR A 352 -9.77 -1.40 5.11
CA THR A 352 -9.10 -1.82 3.87
C THR A 352 -9.23 -0.75 2.80
N ALA A 353 -8.14 -0.49 2.08
CA ALA A 353 -8.10 0.53 1.05
C ALA A 353 -6.93 0.35 0.08
N ILE A 354 -6.94 1.09 -1.03
CA ILE A 354 -5.76 1.26 -1.87
C ILE A 354 -5.11 2.60 -1.54
N PHE A 355 -3.95 2.56 -0.90
CA PHE A 355 -3.14 3.73 -0.56
C PHE A 355 -2.48 4.29 -1.82
N ILE A 356 -2.67 5.59 -2.03
CA ILE A 356 -2.11 6.31 -3.19
C ILE A 356 -1.29 7.55 -2.79
N GLY A 357 -1.22 7.85 -1.49
CA GLY A 357 -0.54 9.03 -0.98
C GLY A 357 -0.77 9.25 0.52
N TRP A 358 -0.22 10.34 1.05
CA TRP A 358 -0.49 10.87 2.38
C TRP A 358 -0.43 12.40 2.38
N GLU A 359 -0.94 13.00 3.44
CA GLU A 359 -0.82 14.42 3.72
C GLU A 359 -0.79 14.69 5.22
N THR A 360 -0.09 15.74 5.59
CA THR A 360 -0.14 16.37 6.91
C THR A 360 -0.97 17.64 6.79
N ASP A 361 -2.03 17.74 7.59
CA ASP A 361 -2.91 18.92 7.54
C ASP A 361 -2.34 20.10 8.35
N ALA A 362 -3.10 21.20 8.41
CA ALA A 362 -2.71 22.40 9.14
C ALA A 362 -2.60 22.19 10.66
N SER A 363 -3.31 21.19 11.20
CA SER A 363 -3.24 20.77 12.61
C SER A 363 -2.05 19.85 12.90
N ARG A 364 -1.29 19.48 11.86
CA ARG A 364 -0.22 18.48 11.86
C ARG A 364 -0.72 17.04 12.01
N ASP A 365 -2.00 16.80 11.76
CA ASP A 365 -2.54 15.45 11.73
C ASP A 365 -2.19 14.80 10.40
N GLU A 366 -1.63 13.59 10.47
CA GLU A 366 -1.23 12.81 9.30
C GLU A 366 -2.35 11.88 8.84
N ASN A 367 -2.64 11.93 7.55
CA ASN A 367 -3.70 11.15 6.92
C ASN A 367 -3.18 10.45 5.68
N TRP A 368 -3.57 9.18 5.52
CA TRP A 368 -3.46 8.45 4.26
C TRP A 368 -4.47 8.99 3.26
N ILE A 369 -4.04 9.20 2.03
CA ILE A 369 -4.92 9.45 0.88
C ILE A 369 -5.14 8.09 0.21
N VAL A 370 -6.40 7.67 0.17
CA VAL A 370 -6.77 6.32 -0.25
C VAL A 370 -7.86 6.33 -1.31
N ALA A 371 -7.86 5.30 -2.16
CA ALA A 371 -9.00 4.93 -2.98
C ALA A 371 -9.81 3.84 -2.25
N VAL A 372 -11.03 4.16 -1.87
CA VAL A 372 -11.96 3.28 -1.17
C VAL A 372 -12.97 2.71 -2.15
N LYS A 373 -13.17 1.40 -2.09
CA LYS A 373 -14.15 0.70 -2.92
C LYS A 373 -15.58 1.11 -2.53
N LYS A 374 -16.41 1.41 -3.52
CA LYS A 374 -17.87 1.59 -3.36
C LYS A 374 -18.61 0.60 -4.21
N ASP A 375 -19.50 -0.14 -3.57
CA ASP A 375 -20.37 -1.09 -4.23
C ASP A 375 -21.80 -0.54 -4.21
N GLU A 376 -22.41 -0.41 -5.38
CA GLU A 376 -23.79 0.01 -5.56
C GLU A 376 -24.56 -1.14 -6.21
N VAL A 377 -25.72 -1.49 -5.67
CA VAL A 377 -26.61 -2.47 -6.31
C VAL A 377 -27.44 -1.74 -7.36
N VAL A 378 -27.30 -2.14 -8.62
CA VAL A 378 -28.04 -1.58 -9.75
C VAL A 378 -29.11 -2.59 -10.16
N GLU A 379 -30.36 -2.13 -10.16
CA GLU A 379 -31.50 -2.90 -10.68
C GLU A 379 -31.59 -2.73 -12.20
N SER A 380 -31.73 -3.84 -12.92
CA SER A 380 -31.87 -3.89 -14.38
C SER A 380 -32.93 -4.92 -14.76
N GLY A 381 -34.17 -4.46 -14.86
CA GLY A 381 -35.32 -5.35 -15.11
C GLY A 381 -35.60 -6.25 -13.90
N SER A 382 -35.60 -7.57 -14.11
CA SER A 382 -35.75 -8.57 -13.04
C SER A 382 -34.43 -8.95 -12.36
N ASN A 383 -33.30 -8.46 -12.88
CA ASN A 383 -31.97 -8.80 -12.38
C ASN A 383 -31.40 -7.62 -11.59
N SER A 384 -30.54 -7.91 -10.62
CA SER A 384 -29.68 -6.92 -9.99
C SER A 384 -28.23 -7.34 -10.11
N TYR A 385 -27.35 -6.35 -10.26
CA TYR A 385 -25.91 -6.57 -10.27
C TYR A 385 -25.21 -5.50 -9.45
N THR A 386 -24.01 -5.80 -8.98
CA THR A 386 -23.22 -4.86 -8.19
C THR A 386 -22.28 -4.10 -9.10
N GLU A 387 -22.40 -2.77 -9.12
CA GLU A 387 -21.40 -1.90 -9.69
C GLU A 387 -20.39 -1.47 -8.64
N THR A 388 -19.15 -1.90 -8.84
CA THR A 388 -18.01 -1.41 -8.08
C THR A 388 -17.43 -0.16 -8.74
N THR A 389 -17.22 0.90 -7.94
CA THR A 389 -16.47 2.12 -8.26
C THR A 389 -15.46 2.40 -7.13
N TYR A 390 -14.65 3.45 -7.25
CA TYR A 390 -13.73 3.88 -6.19
C TYR A 390 -13.88 5.38 -5.95
N GLU A 391 -13.75 5.81 -4.69
CA GLU A 391 -13.72 7.22 -4.31
C GLU A 391 -12.42 7.54 -3.57
N LEU A 392 -11.97 8.80 -3.67
CA LEU A 392 -10.91 9.26 -2.79
C LEU A 392 -11.46 9.52 -1.40
N SER A 393 -10.69 9.09 -0.41
CA SER A 393 -10.97 9.34 1.00
C SER A 393 -9.66 9.56 1.76
N LYS A 394 -9.79 9.95 3.02
CA LYS A 394 -8.69 10.15 3.95
C LYS A 394 -8.86 9.21 5.13
N ILE A 395 -7.78 8.54 5.53
CA ILE A 395 -7.76 7.67 6.71
C ILE A 395 -6.64 8.16 7.64
N PRO A 396 -6.92 8.52 8.90
CA PRO A 396 -5.89 9.01 9.80
C PRO A 396 -4.85 7.93 10.09
N PHE A 397 -3.59 8.33 10.21
CA PHE A 397 -2.47 7.44 10.56
C PHE A 397 -2.73 6.72 11.88
N ILE A 398 -3.25 7.47 12.85
CA ILE A 398 -3.62 6.99 14.17
C ILE A 398 -4.90 7.71 14.64
N THR A 399 -5.72 7.05 15.43
CA THR A 399 -6.94 7.64 16.02
C THR A 399 -6.70 7.94 17.49
N ASN A 400 -7.52 8.82 18.09
CA ASN A 400 -7.39 9.19 19.51
C ASN A 400 -7.49 7.99 20.49
N GLU A 401 -8.06 6.87 20.04
CA GLU A 401 -8.26 5.66 20.84
C GLU A 401 -7.10 4.66 20.69
N ALA A 402 -6.18 4.89 19.76
CA ALA A 402 -5.07 4.01 19.43
C ALA A 402 -3.72 4.70 19.67
N ASN A 403 -2.72 3.91 20.07
CA ASN A 403 -1.34 4.37 20.21
C ASN A 403 -0.35 3.53 19.37
N ASP A 404 -0.86 2.59 18.57
CA ASP A 404 -0.09 1.76 17.65
C ASP A 404 -0.92 1.36 16.42
N VAL A 405 -0.24 1.06 15.32
CA VAL A 405 -0.84 0.70 14.04
C VAL A 405 0.03 -0.31 13.28
N GLU A 406 -0.63 -1.32 12.74
CA GLU A 406 -0.04 -2.27 11.79
C GLU A 406 -0.80 -2.23 10.49
N ILE A 407 -0.06 -2.34 9.39
CA ILE A 407 -0.63 -2.39 8.06
C ILE A 407 -0.12 -3.63 7.35
N ASP A 408 -1.03 -4.48 6.89
CA ASP A 408 -0.71 -5.57 5.98
C ASP A 408 -0.91 -5.06 4.55
N ILE A 409 0.07 -5.25 3.68
CA ILE A 409 0.10 -4.62 2.37
C ILE A 409 0.41 -5.57 1.23
N THR A 410 -0.22 -5.33 0.09
CA THR A 410 -0.02 -6.03 -1.18
C THR A 410 0.14 -5.02 -2.31
N PHE A 411 1.11 -5.24 -3.20
CA PHE A 411 1.43 -4.29 -4.27
C PHE A 411 1.93 -4.96 -5.54
N ILE A 412 1.93 -4.20 -6.63
CA ILE A 412 2.43 -4.62 -7.94
C ILE A 412 3.89 -4.20 -8.09
N TYR A 413 4.76 -5.19 -8.22
CA TYR A 413 6.20 -5.02 -8.42
C TYR A 413 6.60 -5.37 -9.85
N ILE A 414 7.53 -4.63 -10.46
CA ILE A 414 8.08 -4.94 -11.78
C ILE A 414 9.59 -4.97 -11.66
N SER A 415 10.21 -6.09 -12.03
CA SER A 415 11.66 -6.23 -12.01
C SER A 415 12.27 -5.54 -13.23
N GLY A 416 13.20 -4.61 -13.00
CA GLY A 416 13.98 -3.94 -14.06
C GLY A 416 13.87 -2.41 -14.01
N ASN A 417 15.02 -1.75 -14.05
CA ASN A 417 15.14 -0.29 -14.01
C ASN A 417 14.55 0.36 -15.27
N THR A 418 13.35 0.93 -15.15
CA THR A 418 13.10 2.37 -15.34
C THR A 418 11.63 2.63 -15.07
N ILE A 419 11.29 2.71 -13.79
CA ILE A 419 10.14 3.53 -13.40
C ILE A 419 10.69 4.96 -13.47
N GLN A 420 10.43 5.70 -14.55
CA GLN A 420 10.95 7.06 -14.65
C GLN A 420 10.22 7.95 -13.62
N PRO A 421 10.96 8.62 -12.72
CA PRO A 421 10.45 9.72 -11.90
C PRO A 421 9.66 10.70 -12.74
N LEU A 422 8.47 11.07 -12.28
CA LEU A 422 7.75 12.19 -12.86
C LEU A 422 8.45 13.48 -12.44
N ASN A 423 8.90 14.26 -13.42
CA ASN A 423 9.05 15.69 -13.18
C ASN A 423 7.63 16.26 -12.98
N VAL A 424 7.27 16.56 -11.75
CA VAL A 424 5.95 17.06 -11.31
C VAL A 424 5.63 18.47 -11.86
N THR A 425 6.47 19.06 -12.70
CA THR A 425 6.34 20.46 -13.14
C THR A 425 5.62 20.68 -14.47
N THR A 426 5.17 19.66 -15.20
CA THR A 426 4.35 19.89 -16.41
C THR A 426 2.88 19.60 -16.16
N GLN A 427 2.14 20.69 -15.92
CA GLN A 427 0.69 20.74 -15.96
C GLN A 427 0.19 20.17 -17.32
N PRO A 428 -0.64 19.12 -17.35
CA PRO A 428 -1.19 18.62 -18.60
C PRO A 428 -2.32 19.54 -19.10
N ASP A 429 -2.32 19.84 -20.40
CA ASP A 429 -3.46 20.47 -21.08
C ASP A 429 -4.71 19.59 -20.93
N PRO A 430 -5.83 20.12 -20.40
CA PRO A 430 -7.06 19.37 -20.31
C PRO A 430 -7.77 19.43 -21.66
N LYS A 431 -7.54 18.43 -22.51
CA LYS A 431 -8.52 18.09 -23.56
C LYS A 431 -9.08 16.70 -23.29
N PRO A 432 -10.27 16.59 -22.68
CA PRO A 432 -10.93 15.30 -22.54
C PRO A 432 -11.21 14.72 -23.93
N PRO A 433 -11.08 13.39 -24.13
CA PRO A 433 -11.57 12.77 -25.34
C PRO A 433 -13.09 12.96 -25.38
N SER A 434 -13.56 13.64 -26.43
CA SER A 434 -14.98 13.67 -26.78
C SER A 434 -15.43 12.24 -27.10
N SER A 435 -16.13 11.62 -26.17
CA SER A 435 -16.97 10.46 -26.47
C SER A 435 -18.09 10.91 -27.41
N PRO A 436 -18.25 10.23 -28.55
CA PRO A 436 -19.50 9.51 -28.70
C PRO A 436 -19.25 8.16 -29.38
N TYR A 437 -19.54 7.06 -28.69
CA TYR A 437 -19.96 5.85 -29.41
C TYR A 437 -21.39 6.08 -29.91
N PRO A 438 -21.63 6.10 -31.24
CA PRO A 438 -22.99 6.03 -31.75
C PRO A 438 -23.49 4.60 -31.54
N ILE A 439 -24.61 4.45 -30.85
CA ILE A 439 -25.39 3.22 -30.84
C ILE A 439 -25.99 3.09 -32.25
N HIS A 440 -25.28 2.46 -33.17
CA HIS A 440 -25.83 2.08 -34.46
C HIS A 440 -26.64 0.79 -34.32
N GLY A 441 -27.88 0.92 -33.84
CA GLY A 441 -28.94 -0.03 -34.13
C GLY A 441 -29.45 0.21 -35.55
N LYS A 442 -28.94 -0.54 -36.54
CA LYS A 442 -29.63 -0.66 -37.83
C LYS A 442 -30.84 -1.56 -37.65
N SER A 443 -31.99 -0.98 -37.30
CA SER A 443 -33.29 -1.61 -37.46
C SER A 443 -33.74 -1.39 -38.91
N GLY A 444 -33.72 -2.48 -39.70
CA GLY A 444 -34.38 -2.54 -40.99
C GLY A 444 -35.90 -2.57 -40.77
N SER A 445 -36.57 -1.52 -41.22
CA SER A 445 -38.02 -1.44 -41.29
C SER A 445 -38.57 -2.43 -42.31
N ASP A 446 -39.57 -3.23 -41.93
CA ASP A 446 -40.69 -3.54 -42.82
C ASP A 446 -41.81 -4.26 -42.05
N THR A 447 -42.88 -3.53 -41.72
CA THR A 447 -44.28 -3.80 -42.15
C THR A 447 -45.35 -3.29 -41.16
N LYS A 448 -46.19 -2.38 -41.71
CA LYS A 448 -47.66 -2.30 -41.61
C LYS A 448 -48.35 -2.07 -40.25
N ASN A 449 -48.79 -0.82 -40.09
CA ASN A 449 -50.16 -0.36 -39.76
C ASN A 449 -51.15 -1.39 -39.19
N ILE A 450 -51.53 -1.21 -37.92
CA ILE A 450 -52.93 -1.32 -37.45
C ILE A 450 -53.18 -0.22 -36.39
N HIS A 451 -54.12 0.69 -36.70
CA HIS A 451 -54.80 1.57 -35.76
C HIS A 451 -55.61 0.74 -34.74
N SER A 452 -55.72 1.19 -33.47
CA SER A 452 -57.04 1.35 -32.79
C SER A 452 -56.95 1.50 -31.25
N ILE A 453 -57.32 2.70 -30.77
CA ILE A 453 -58.25 3.01 -29.65
C ILE A 453 -57.79 2.81 -28.18
N TRP A 454 -57.58 3.95 -27.51
CA TRP A 454 -58.13 4.43 -26.22
C TRP A 454 -58.70 3.41 -25.21
N SER A 455 -58.20 3.43 -23.96
CA SER A 455 -58.89 4.06 -22.81
C SER A 455 -58.26 3.72 -21.46
N MET A 456 -58.27 4.73 -20.60
CA MET A 456 -58.06 4.71 -19.15
C MET A 456 -58.76 3.56 -18.42
N ILE A 457 -58.07 2.93 -17.46
CA ILE A 457 -58.65 2.60 -16.15
C ILE A 457 -57.56 2.77 -15.06
N MET A 458 -57.74 3.80 -14.24
CA MET A 458 -57.17 3.96 -12.89
C MET A 458 -57.89 2.99 -11.95
N ILE A 459 -57.18 2.05 -11.33
CA ILE A 459 -57.63 1.37 -10.11
C ILE A 459 -56.47 1.25 -9.13
N THR A 460 -56.49 2.13 -8.14
CA THR A 460 -55.91 1.97 -6.80
C THR A 460 -56.52 0.76 -6.09
N ILE A 461 -55.71 -0.21 -5.66
CA ILE A 461 -56.03 -1.09 -4.52
C ILE A 461 -54.74 -1.39 -3.73
N ILE A 462 -54.64 -0.81 -2.53
CA ILE A 462 -53.90 -1.34 -1.38
C ILE A 462 -54.86 -2.30 -0.66
N PRO A 463 -54.39 -3.45 -0.13
CA PRO A 463 -54.49 -3.63 1.31
C PRO A 463 -53.27 -4.30 1.93
N ALA A 464 -52.90 -3.76 3.09
CA ALA A 464 -52.10 -4.40 4.12
C ALA A 464 -52.74 -5.70 4.61
N PHE A 465 -51.94 -6.75 4.87
CA PHE A 465 -52.19 -7.77 5.90
C PHE A 465 -50.82 -8.39 6.29
N ILE A 466 -50.27 -8.06 7.47
CA ILE A 466 -50.39 -8.75 8.77
C ILE A 466 -49.20 -9.68 9.06
N LEU A 467 -48.52 -9.35 10.17
CA LEU A 467 -47.62 -10.17 10.98
C LEU A 467 -48.15 -11.59 11.23
N PHE A 468 -47.30 -12.61 11.25
CA PHE A 468 -47.08 -13.44 12.44
C PHE A 468 -45.95 -14.47 12.24
N VAL A 469 -45.15 -14.59 13.31
CA VAL A 469 -44.06 -15.53 13.65
C VAL A 469 -42.68 -15.22 13.08
#